data_AF-I3TAN3-F1
#
_entry.id   AF-I3TAN3-F1
#
_cell.length_a   1.000
_cell.length_b   1.000
_cell.length_c   1.000
_cell.angle_alpha   90.00
_cell.angle_beta   90.00
_cell.angle_gamma   90.00
#
_symmetry.space_group_name_H-M   'P 1'
#
loop_
_entity.id
_entity.type
_entity.pdbx_description
1 polymer ?
#
loop_
_entity_poly.entity_id
_entity_poly.type
_entity_poly.pdbx_seq_one_letter_code
_entity_poly.pdbx_strand_id
1 'polypeptide(L)'
;MLTLSADRFKRIQKEAPQEYQSYLVQVTKYQAAQHCKTWIAGKWITPREQSWAPRGTHFHQFVVPPILPFRRDCTYGELAAMRLPEDVEGLGSCEYTMERGVVHACHAGGVVHSLEGWTHHEVGAIDVDRIDVVWKAALKHGLRPVSSGSTGK
;
A
#
# COMPACT_ATOMS: atom_id res chain seq x y z
N MET A 1 -9.61 9.53 10.03
CA MET A 1 -8.21 9.11 10.27
C MET A 1 -8.04 8.60 11.70
N LEU A 2 -7.60 7.35 11.87
CA LEU A 2 -7.32 6.79 13.19
C LEU A 2 -5.95 7.26 13.72
N THR A 3 -5.94 8.09 14.76
CA THR A 3 -4.71 8.54 15.44
C THR A 3 -5.03 9.08 16.83
N LEU A 4 -4.19 8.74 17.82
CA LEU A 4 -4.29 9.30 19.18
C LEU A 4 -3.71 10.73 19.25
N SER A 5 -2.80 11.08 18.35
CA SER A 5 -2.20 12.42 18.31
C SER A 5 -3.09 13.39 17.55
N ALA A 6 -3.67 14.36 18.28
CA ALA A 6 -4.41 15.47 17.71
C ALA A 6 -3.52 16.37 16.84
N ASP A 7 -2.26 16.58 17.24
CA ASP A 7 -1.33 17.40 16.46
C ASP A 7 -0.99 16.78 15.12
N ARG A 8 -0.76 15.45 15.10
CA ARG A 8 -0.56 14.71 13.84
C ARG A 8 -1.78 14.84 12.94
N PHE A 9 -2.98 14.68 13.49
CA PHE A 9 -4.22 14.83 12.74
C PHE A 9 -4.35 16.25 12.14
N LYS A 10 -4.14 17.29 12.96
CA LYS A 10 -4.22 18.69 12.51
C LYS A 10 -3.20 19.02 11.42
N ARG A 11 -1.99 18.47 11.47
CA ARG A 11 -0.99 18.63 10.40
C ARG A 11 -1.49 18.07 9.08
N ILE A 12 -1.95 16.82 9.08
CA ILE A 12 -2.47 16.15 7.87
C ILE A 12 -3.73 16.83 7.35
N GLN A 13 -4.63 17.27 8.24
CA GLN A 13 -5.83 18.00 7.82
C GLN A 13 -5.48 19.31 7.09
N LYS A 14 -4.42 20.01 7.51
CA LYS A 14 -3.95 21.24 6.86
C LYS A 14 -3.28 21.03 5.50
N GLU A 15 -2.86 19.79 5.18
CA GLU A 15 -2.34 19.46 3.85
C GLU A 15 -3.46 19.45 2.79
N ALA A 16 -4.72 19.26 3.21
CA ALA A 16 -5.87 19.33 2.31
C ALA A 16 -6.31 20.78 2.06
N PRO A 17 -6.77 21.11 0.82
CA PRO A 17 -7.47 22.36 0.52
C PRO A 17 -8.59 22.64 1.51
N GLN A 18 -8.83 23.92 1.82
CA GLN A 18 -9.73 24.35 2.90
C GLN A 18 -11.14 23.75 2.76
N GLU A 19 -11.65 23.68 1.53
CA GLU A 19 -12.95 23.10 1.18
C GLU A 19 -13.07 21.59 1.47
N TYR A 20 -11.95 20.87 1.58
CA TYR A 20 -11.91 19.42 1.81
C TYR A 20 -11.51 19.03 3.23
N GLN A 21 -11.05 19.97 4.06
CA GLN A 21 -10.61 19.68 5.43
C GLN A 21 -11.71 19.07 6.30
N SER A 22 -12.98 19.44 6.04
CA SER A 22 -14.15 18.92 6.75
C SER A 22 -14.43 17.44 6.49
N TYR A 23 -13.93 16.88 5.37
CA TYR A 23 -14.08 15.46 5.06
C TYR A 23 -13.11 14.57 5.84
N LEU A 24 -12.06 15.15 6.44
CA LEU A 24 -11.13 14.42 7.28
C LEU A 24 -11.51 14.58 8.75
N VAL A 25 -11.95 13.49 9.38
CA VAL A 25 -12.34 13.46 10.81
C VAL A 25 -11.35 12.63 11.62
N GLN A 26 -10.94 13.12 12.80
CA GLN A 26 -10.11 12.35 13.73
C GLN A 26 -10.96 11.30 14.43
N VAL A 27 -10.44 10.06 14.50
CA VAL A 27 -10.99 9.02 15.36
C VAL A 27 -9.86 8.40 16.18
N THR A 28 -10.17 7.93 17.39
CA THR A 28 -9.19 7.32 18.31
C THR A 28 -9.42 5.83 18.52
N LYS A 29 -10.51 5.29 17.98
CA LYS A 29 -10.95 3.90 18.13
C LYS A 29 -11.52 3.36 16.82
N TYR A 30 -11.33 2.07 16.56
CA TYR A 30 -11.80 1.41 15.32
C TYR A 30 -13.32 1.33 15.20
N GLN A 31 -14.03 1.31 16.35
CA GLN A 31 -15.48 1.35 16.46
C GLN A 31 -16.11 2.48 15.63
N ALA A 32 -15.42 3.61 15.52
CA ALA A 32 -15.91 4.76 14.76
C ALA A 32 -16.10 4.46 13.27
N ALA A 33 -15.46 3.41 12.75
CA ALA A 33 -15.57 2.98 11.36
C ALA A 33 -16.55 1.81 11.14
N GLN A 34 -17.41 1.49 12.13
CA GLN A 34 -18.34 0.35 12.06
C GLN A 34 -19.39 0.43 10.94
N HIS A 35 -19.55 1.61 10.33
CA HIS A 35 -20.44 1.83 9.18
C HIS A 35 -19.67 2.13 7.88
N CYS A 36 -18.34 2.04 7.89
CA CYS A 36 -17.50 2.30 6.73
C CYS A 36 -17.19 0.97 6.01
N LYS A 37 -17.56 0.84 4.73
CA LYS A 37 -17.23 -0.35 3.92
C LYS A 37 -15.86 -0.30 3.26
N THR A 38 -15.18 0.84 3.30
CA THR A 38 -13.86 1.03 2.72
C THR A 38 -12.87 1.31 3.83
N TRP A 39 -11.92 0.39 4.03
CA TRP A 39 -10.91 0.49 5.08
C TRP A 39 -9.54 0.61 4.44
N ILE A 40 -8.83 1.70 4.73
CA ILE A 40 -7.48 1.94 4.24
C ILE A 40 -6.49 1.66 5.38
N ALA A 41 -5.70 0.60 5.24
CA ALA A 41 -4.78 0.10 6.26
C ALA A 41 -3.32 0.34 5.86
N GLY A 42 -2.72 1.39 6.43
CA GLY A 42 -1.28 1.68 6.35
C GLY A 42 -0.46 1.16 7.52
N LYS A 43 -1.06 0.37 8.40
CA LYS A 43 -0.41 -0.29 9.53
C LYS A 43 -1.05 -1.66 9.74
N TRP A 44 -0.30 -2.56 10.35
CA TRP A 44 -0.83 -3.87 10.69
C TRP A 44 -1.98 -3.74 11.71
N ILE A 45 -3.05 -4.53 11.50
CA ILE A 45 -4.22 -4.58 12.38
C ILE A 45 -4.59 -6.03 12.73
N THR A 46 -4.90 -6.25 14.01
CA THR A 46 -5.28 -7.53 14.60
C THR A 46 -6.65 -8.00 14.14
N PRO A 47 -6.95 -9.31 14.25
CA PRO A 47 -8.30 -9.85 14.04
C PRO A 47 -9.41 -9.11 14.83
N ARG A 48 -9.13 -8.72 16.08
CA ARG A 48 -10.08 -7.97 16.92
C ARG A 48 -10.32 -6.55 16.43
N GLU A 49 -9.33 -5.90 15.82
CA GLU A 49 -9.53 -4.58 15.22
C GLU A 49 -10.33 -4.70 13.92
N GLN A 50 -10.09 -5.75 13.12
CA GLN A 50 -10.86 -6.05 11.91
C GLN A 50 -12.34 -6.42 12.20
N SER A 51 -12.67 -6.89 13.41
CA SER A 51 -14.06 -7.23 13.75
C SER A 51 -14.99 -6.01 13.79
N TRP A 52 -14.44 -4.80 13.86
CA TRP A 52 -15.22 -3.56 13.80
C TRP A 52 -15.66 -3.21 12.38
N ALA A 53 -15.05 -3.78 11.34
CA ALA A 53 -15.49 -3.52 9.97
C ALA A 53 -16.88 -4.15 9.70
N PRO A 54 -17.81 -3.46 9.04
CA PRO A 54 -19.09 -4.05 8.66
C PRO A 54 -18.90 -5.19 7.64
N ARG A 55 -19.87 -6.10 7.57
CA ARG A 55 -19.93 -7.13 6.52
C ARG A 55 -19.85 -6.49 5.11
N GLY A 56 -19.10 -7.13 4.21
CA GLY A 56 -18.86 -6.65 2.87
C GLY A 56 -17.86 -5.49 2.78
N THR A 57 -17.05 -5.30 3.83
CA THR A 57 -15.94 -4.33 3.77
C THR A 57 -14.86 -4.80 2.81
N HIS A 58 -14.26 -3.85 2.10
CA HIS A 58 -13.00 -4.04 1.39
C HIS A 58 -11.86 -3.34 2.14
N PHE A 59 -10.80 -4.09 2.42
CA PHE A 59 -9.57 -3.59 3.04
C PHE A 59 -8.53 -3.27 1.95
N HIS A 60 -8.32 -1.99 1.67
CA HIS A 60 -7.17 -1.52 0.92
C HIS A 60 -5.95 -1.48 1.83
N GLN A 61 -5.01 -2.39 1.63
CA GLN A 61 -3.79 -2.49 2.44
C GLN A 61 -2.57 -2.07 1.64
N PHE A 62 -1.64 -1.39 2.30
CA PHE A 62 -0.32 -1.06 1.76
C PHE A 62 0.79 -1.27 2.81
N VAL A 63 0.53 -2.15 3.77
CA VAL A 63 1.49 -2.59 4.79
C VAL A 63 2.13 -3.90 4.35
N VAL A 64 3.45 -4.03 4.53
CA VAL A 64 4.21 -5.27 4.28
C VAL A 64 4.76 -5.78 5.62
N PRO A 65 4.54 -7.06 6.00
CA PRO A 65 3.68 -8.05 5.34
C PRO A 65 2.18 -7.66 5.37
N PRO A 66 1.35 -8.24 4.50
CA PRO A 66 -0.09 -7.95 4.46
C PRO A 66 -0.78 -8.30 5.79
N ILE A 67 -1.91 -7.65 6.06
CA ILE A 67 -2.75 -7.97 7.22
C ILE A 67 -3.37 -9.35 7.03
N LEU A 68 -3.52 -10.11 8.12
CA LEU A 68 -4.15 -11.42 8.07
C LEU A 68 -5.63 -11.31 7.65
N PRO A 69 -6.09 -11.99 6.58
CA PRO A 69 -7.47 -11.92 6.11
C PRO A 69 -8.42 -12.74 7.01
N PHE A 70 -8.72 -12.21 8.19
CA PHE A 70 -9.49 -12.93 9.21
C PHE A 70 -11.01 -12.96 8.94
N ARG A 71 -11.55 -11.92 8.29
CA ARG A 71 -12.99 -11.75 8.05
C ARG A 71 -13.40 -12.40 6.73
N ARG A 72 -14.04 -13.56 6.81
CA ARG A 72 -14.55 -14.32 5.64
C ARG A 72 -15.66 -13.60 4.86
N ASP A 73 -16.32 -12.64 5.51
CA ASP A 73 -17.39 -11.82 4.94
C ASP A 73 -16.90 -10.45 4.45
N CYS A 74 -15.58 -10.27 4.36
CA CYS A 74 -14.90 -9.09 3.84
C CYS A 74 -13.90 -9.50 2.74
N THR A 75 -13.37 -8.52 2.01
CA THR A 75 -12.34 -8.72 0.99
C THR A 75 -11.10 -7.90 1.31
N TYR A 76 -9.95 -8.35 0.83
CA TYR A 76 -8.64 -7.76 1.11
C TYR A 76 -7.95 -7.51 -0.22
N GLY A 77 -7.45 -6.28 -0.42
CA GLY A 77 -6.66 -5.94 -1.60
C GLY A 77 -5.29 -6.60 -1.54
N GLU A 78 -4.79 -7.05 -2.68
CA GLU A 78 -3.42 -7.56 -2.79
C GLU A 78 -2.42 -6.41 -2.69
N LEU A 79 -1.23 -6.70 -2.14
CA LEU A 79 -0.13 -5.75 -2.16
C LEU A 79 0.47 -5.69 -3.56
N ALA A 80 0.75 -4.48 -4.04
CA ALA A 80 1.40 -4.30 -5.34
C ALA A 80 2.76 -4.99 -5.37
N ALA A 81 3.02 -5.73 -6.46
CA ALA A 81 4.25 -6.47 -6.68
C ALA A 81 4.62 -6.47 -8.17
N MET A 82 5.91 -6.63 -8.43
CA MET A 82 6.48 -6.67 -9.77
C MET A 82 7.37 -7.91 -9.91
N ARG A 83 7.29 -8.55 -11.08
CA ARG A 83 8.24 -9.57 -11.51
C ARG A 83 9.47 -8.89 -12.10
N LEU A 84 10.66 -9.30 -11.66
CA LEU A 84 11.95 -8.90 -12.19
C LEU A 84 12.24 -9.60 -13.55
N PRO A 85 13.15 -9.05 -14.38
CA PRO A 85 13.70 -9.77 -15.52
C PRO A 85 14.32 -11.13 -15.13
N GLU A 86 14.31 -12.09 -16.05
CA GLU A 86 14.68 -13.49 -15.76
C GLU A 86 16.17 -13.69 -15.50
N ASP A 87 17.01 -12.77 -15.98
CA ASP A 87 18.45 -12.75 -15.83
C ASP A 87 18.94 -12.01 -14.57
N VAL A 88 18.02 -11.51 -13.74
CA VAL A 88 18.38 -10.82 -12.49
C VAL A 88 18.87 -11.81 -11.43
N GLU A 89 20.08 -11.56 -10.94
CA GLU A 89 20.69 -12.30 -9.84
C GLU A 89 20.95 -11.39 -8.62
N GLY A 90 21.23 -11.99 -7.46
CA GLY A 90 21.64 -11.25 -6.25
C GLY A 90 20.54 -10.52 -5.48
N LEU A 91 19.29 -10.49 -5.97
CA LEU A 91 18.14 -9.86 -5.29
C LEU A 91 17.23 -10.83 -4.51
N GLY A 92 17.68 -12.06 -4.24
CA GLY A 92 16.86 -13.07 -3.56
C GLY A 92 16.36 -12.67 -2.17
N SER A 93 17.13 -11.88 -1.41
CA SER A 93 16.68 -11.36 -0.11
C SER A 93 15.55 -10.32 -0.24
N CYS A 94 15.46 -9.62 -1.37
CA CYS A 94 14.43 -8.64 -1.66
C CYS A 94 13.08 -9.28 -2.03
N GLU A 95 13.06 -10.58 -2.32
CA GLU A 95 11.82 -11.35 -2.56
C GLU A 95 10.99 -11.46 -1.28
N TYR A 96 11.65 -11.48 -0.11
CA TYR A 96 11.02 -11.60 1.21
C TYR A 96 10.06 -12.81 1.31
N THR A 97 8.76 -12.58 1.27
CA THR A 97 7.70 -13.62 1.30
C THR A 97 7.14 -13.93 -0.08
N MET A 98 7.64 -13.28 -1.13
CA MET A 98 7.20 -13.48 -2.50
C MET A 98 7.89 -14.70 -3.14
N GLU A 99 7.34 -15.16 -4.25
CA GLU A 99 7.96 -16.20 -5.06
C GLU A 99 9.22 -15.71 -5.78
N ARG A 100 10.00 -16.66 -6.32
CA ARG A 100 11.25 -16.36 -7.03
C ARG A 100 11.03 -15.41 -8.20
N GLY A 101 11.87 -14.38 -8.27
CA GLY A 101 11.83 -13.34 -9.29
C GLY A 101 10.69 -12.33 -9.10
N VAL A 102 10.01 -12.33 -7.95
CA VAL A 102 8.96 -11.35 -7.62
C VAL A 102 9.34 -10.58 -6.39
N VAL A 103 9.16 -9.25 -6.43
CA VAL A 103 9.38 -8.37 -5.29
C VAL A 103 8.17 -7.44 -5.10
N HIS A 104 7.96 -6.97 -3.88
CA HIS A 104 6.96 -5.93 -3.64
C HIS A 104 7.29 -4.66 -4.44
N ALA A 105 6.26 -3.91 -4.82
CA ALA A 105 6.41 -2.69 -5.63
C ALA A 105 7.33 -1.64 -4.98
N CYS A 106 7.43 -1.61 -3.64
CA CYS A 106 8.37 -0.74 -2.95
C CYS A 106 9.85 -1.11 -3.20
N HIS A 107 10.18 -2.41 -3.27
CA HIS A 107 11.53 -2.86 -3.62
C HIS A 107 11.80 -2.66 -5.11
N ALA A 108 10.82 -2.97 -5.97
CA ALA A 108 10.91 -2.69 -7.40
C ALA A 108 11.16 -1.20 -7.68
N GLY A 109 10.47 -0.31 -6.97
CA GLY A 109 10.69 1.14 -7.05
C GLY A 109 12.13 1.53 -6.71
N GLY A 110 12.71 0.95 -5.66
CA GLY A 110 14.12 1.18 -5.32
C GLY A 110 15.09 0.71 -6.40
N VAL A 111 14.82 -0.43 -7.05
CA VAL A 111 15.61 -0.92 -8.19
C VAL A 111 15.51 0.05 -9.37
N VAL A 112 14.30 0.44 -9.75
CA VAL A 112 14.07 1.39 -10.86
C VAL A 112 14.74 2.73 -10.60
N HIS A 113 14.64 3.25 -9.37
CA HIS A 113 15.30 4.48 -8.96
C HIS A 113 16.82 4.41 -9.16
N SER A 114 17.44 3.30 -8.75
CA SER A 114 18.88 3.07 -8.95
C SER A 114 19.25 2.96 -10.43
N LEU A 115 18.44 2.27 -11.23
CA LEU A 115 18.72 2.05 -12.66
C LEU A 115 18.58 3.33 -13.49
N GLU A 116 17.64 4.20 -13.14
CA GLU A 116 17.46 5.49 -13.81
C GLU A 116 18.41 6.58 -13.28
N GLY A 117 19.23 6.27 -12.27
CA GLY A 117 20.20 7.22 -11.70
C GLY A 117 19.55 8.44 -11.06
N TRP A 118 18.33 8.29 -10.54
CA TRP A 118 17.61 9.37 -9.90
C TRP A 118 18.26 9.75 -8.56
N THR A 119 18.18 11.05 -8.22
CA THR A 119 18.86 11.62 -7.05
C THR A 119 17.91 12.25 -6.02
N HIS A 120 16.61 12.22 -6.32
CA HIS A 120 15.58 12.76 -5.43
C HIS A 120 15.21 11.76 -4.33
N HIS A 121 14.56 12.21 -3.26
CA HIS A 121 14.12 11.34 -2.19
C HIS A 121 12.79 10.66 -2.54
N GLU A 122 12.74 9.33 -2.40
CA GLU A 122 11.53 8.51 -2.60
C GLU A 122 10.69 8.34 -1.32
N VAL A 123 11.14 8.92 -0.20
CA VAL A 123 10.46 8.84 1.09
C VAL A 123 9.74 10.16 1.36
N GLY A 124 8.41 10.12 1.40
CA GLY A 124 7.60 11.30 1.68
C GLY A 124 6.21 11.22 1.07
N ALA A 125 5.61 12.39 0.83
CA ALA A 125 4.40 12.49 0.04
C ALA A 125 4.67 11.99 -1.39
N ILE A 126 3.70 11.27 -1.96
CA ILE A 126 3.78 10.79 -3.33
C ILE A 126 3.72 11.99 -4.28
N ASP A 127 4.70 12.11 -5.17
CA ASP A 127 4.65 13.01 -6.32
C ASP A 127 3.79 12.36 -7.40
N VAL A 128 2.53 12.82 -7.52
CA VAL A 128 1.54 12.22 -8.42
C VAL A 128 1.93 12.36 -9.89
N ASP A 129 2.69 13.39 -10.25
CA ASP A 129 3.12 13.63 -11.62
C ASP A 129 4.22 12.64 -12.06
N ARG A 130 4.87 11.98 -11.10
CA ARG A 130 5.90 10.96 -11.36
C ARG A 130 5.35 9.56 -11.51
N ILE A 131 4.08 9.30 -11.20
CA ILE A 131 3.51 7.94 -11.25
C ILE A 131 3.74 7.29 -12.63
N ASP A 132 3.36 7.99 -13.71
CA ASP A 132 3.52 7.47 -15.07
C ASP A 132 4.98 7.40 -15.51
N VAL A 133 5.83 8.30 -15.02
CA VAL A 133 7.26 8.32 -15.32
C VAL A 133 7.93 7.08 -14.74
N VAL A 134 7.67 6.80 -13.45
CA VAL A 134 8.21 5.62 -12.75
C VAL A 134 7.67 4.35 -13.35
N TRP A 135 6.38 4.31 -13.66
CA TRP A 135 5.76 3.14 -14.29
C TRP A 135 6.39 2.81 -15.65
N LYS A 136 6.55 3.80 -16.54
CA LYS A 136 7.20 3.60 -17.85
C LYS A 136 8.65 3.15 -17.71
N ALA A 137 9.39 3.73 -16.76
CA ALA A 137 10.77 3.31 -16.48
C ALA A 137 10.84 1.85 -16.01
N ALA A 138 9.93 1.44 -15.12
CA ALA A 138 9.86 0.05 -14.66
C ALA A 138 9.64 -0.93 -15.82
N LEU A 139 8.69 -0.63 -16.71
CA LEU A 139 8.42 -1.46 -17.89
C LEU A 139 9.61 -1.47 -18.87
N LYS A 140 10.27 -0.33 -19.08
CA LYS A 140 11.48 -0.22 -19.92
C LYS A 140 12.62 -1.11 -19.42
N HIS A 141 12.77 -1.25 -18.11
CA HIS A 141 13.74 -2.16 -17.47
C HIS A 141 13.26 -3.61 -17.39
N GLY A 142 12.14 -3.96 -18.04
CA GLY A 142 11.63 -5.33 -18.11
C GLY A 142 10.90 -5.82 -16.85
N LEU A 143 10.65 -4.94 -15.88
CA LEU A 143 9.79 -5.28 -14.75
C LEU A 143 8.34 -5.41 -15.24
N ARG A 144 7.61 -6.40 -14.73
CA ARG A 144 6.23 -6.69 -15.14
C ARG A 144 5.30 -6.71 -13.93
N PRO A 145 4.11 -6.09 -13.97
CA PRO A 145 3.13 -6.27 -12.90
C PRO A 145 2.80 -7.75 -12.72
N VAL A 146 2.68 -8.17 -11.47
CA VAL A 146 2.04 -9.45 -11.18
C VAL A 146 0.55 -9.24 -11.37
N SER A 147 -0.03 -9.86 -12.40
CA SER A 147 -1.49 -9.91 -12.52
C SER A 147 -2.05 -10.64 -11.31
N SER A 148 -3.17 -10.17 -10.76
CA SER A 148 -4.02 -10.96 -9.87
C SER A 148 -4.64 -12.12 -10.66
N GLY A 149 -3.82 -13.09 -11.03
CA GLY A 149 -4.29 -14.39 -11.44
C GLY A 149 -5.06 -14.95 -10.27
N SER A 150 -6.34 -15.24 -10.47
CA SER A 150 -7.18 -15.99 -9.55
C SER A 150 -6.36 -17.13 -8.94
N THR A 151 -5.97 -16.99 -7.68
CA THR A 151 -5.48 -18.08 -6.86
C THR A 151 -6.66 -19.00 -6.61
N GLY A 152 -6.99 -19.80 -7.62
CA GLY A 152 -7.72 -21.02 -7.44
C GLY A 152 -6.83 -21.95 -6.63
N LYS A 153 -7.16 -22.10 -5.36
CA LYS A 153 -7.16 -23.37 -4.62
C LYS A 153 -8.15 -23.25 -3.47
#